data_AF-A0A925MZQ5-F1
#
_entry.id   AF-A0A925MZQ5-F1
#
_cell.length_a   1.000
_cell.length_b   1.000
_cell.length_c   1.000
_cell.angle_alpha   90.00
_cell.angle_beta   90.00
_cell.angle_gamma   90.00
#
_symmetry.space_group_name_H-M   'P 1'
#
loop_
_entity.id
_entity.type
_entity.pdbx_description
1 polymer ?
#
loop_
_entity_poly.entity_id
_entity_poly.type
_entity_poly.pdbx_seq_one_letter_code
_entity_poly.pdbx_strand_id
1 'polypeptide(L)'
;MTSGNDGRTDAEAYGSPRVDAFARDPAATGEDPRAGEVMPIGGYRVHSIASETLAHQLLAACSRREKIQLFFANTNFVVKCRRLRPRLQSSSVRVVNDGIGMDLAALLIHRRRFAVNLNGTDFVPDLCRRSPRPLRFFLLGSAPGVAERAARHLVDVLGQQVAGTCDGYAQYAEAGDGLVQRINDSGADVVLVAFGNPRQEAWILDHRAAVSAPVMLGVGALLDFLSGNAKRAPDWVRTCRLEWFYRLSREPKRLLRRYTLDLLLFFWICLRAGKRTEI
;
A
#
# COMPACT_ATOMS: atom_id res chain seq x y z
N MET A 1 -28.78 20.65 57.53
CA MET A 1 -27.53 19.96 57.92
C MET A 1 -27.14 19.12 56.72
N THR A 2 -26.33 19.68 55.80
CA THR A 2 -24.86 19.44 55.67
C THR A 2 -24.59 17.97 55.39
N SER A 3 -23.94 17.52 54.33
CA SER A 3 -22.85 17.99 53.46
C SER A 3 -22.80 16.91 52.34
N GLY A 4 -22.38 17.07 51.09
CA GLY A 4 -21.27 17.82 50.53
C GLY A 4 -20.76 17.02 49.34
N ASN A 5 -20.48 17.77 48.29
CA ASN A 5 -19.98 17.43 46.95
C ASN A 5 -18.75 16.49 46.90
N ASP A 6 -18.70 15.62 45.88
CA ASP A 6 -17.49 15.26 45.08
C ASP A 6 -17.93 14.24 43.99
N GLY A 7 -17.88 14.48 42.68
CA GLY A 7 -17.13 15.49 41.95
C GLY A 7 -15.74 15.00 41.55
N ARG A 8 -15.60 13.78 41.00
CA ARG A 8 -14.35 13.39 40.34
C ARG A 8 -14.56 12.57 39.07
N THR A 9 -14.18 13.21 37.99
CA THR A 9 -14.03 12.74 36.62
C THR A 9 -12.79 11.85 36.51
N ASP A 10 -12.94 10.61 36.07
CA ASP A 10 -11.84 9.75 35.65
C ASP A 10 -11.39 10.13 34.24
N ALA A 11 -10.66 11.23 34.15
CA ALA A 11 -9.98 11.72 32.96
C ALA A 11 -8.49 11.89 33.27
N GLU A 12 -7.77 10.80 33.56
CA GLU A 12 -6.33 10.86 33.79
C GLU A 12 -5.68 9.48 33.65
N ALA A 13 -5.44 9.03 32.41
CA ALA A 13 -4.57 7.86 32.15
C ALA A 13 -3.99 7.85 30.73
N TYR A 14 -3.48 8.98 30.23
CA TYR A 14 -2.53 8.99 29.11
C TYR A 14 -1.40 9.98 29.42
N GLY A 15 -0.42 9.50 30.18
CA GLY A 15 0.84 10.19 30.39
C GLY A 15 1.58 10.33 29.05
N SER A 16 1.83 11.57 28.65
CA SER A 16 2.70 11.91 27.53
C SER A 16 4.15 11.53 27.83
N PRO A 17 4.83 10.70 27.01
CA PRO A 17 6.27 10.58 27.07
C PRO A 17 6.88 11.63 26.12
N ARG A 18 7.56 12.58 26.74
CA ARG A 18 8.57 13.52 26.22
C ARG A 18 9.16 13.10 24.87
N VAL A 19 8.77 13.83 23.82
CA VAL A 19 9.55 13.96 22.60
C VAL A 19 10.75 14.85 22.90
N ASP A 20 11.91 14.26 23.14
CA ASP A 20 13.22 14.84 22.83
C ASP A 20 14.32 13.87 23.28
N ALA A 21 14.92 13.21 22.29
CA ALA A 21 16.32 12.74 22.24
C ALA A 21 16.49 11.62 21.22
N PHE A 22 16.28 11.91 19.93
CA PHE A 22 16.94 11.15 18.87
C PHE A 22 17.42 12.13 17.82
N ALA A 23 18.73 12.05 17.56
CA ALA A 23 19.47 12.89 16.63
C ALA A 23 18.69 13.10 15.33
N ARG A 24 18.51 14.37 14.95
CA ARG A 24 18.13 14.74 13.59
C ARG A 24 19.20 14.16 12.66
N ASP A 25 18.83 13.17 11.87
CA ASP A 25 19.62 12.74 10.72
C ASP A 25 19.74 13.95 9.77
N PRO A 26 20.94 14.49 9.51
CA PRO A 26 21.13 15.63 8.64
C PRO A 26 20.75 15.36 7.17
N ALA A 27 20.39 14.12 6.80
CA ALA A 27 19.93 13.79 5.45
C ALA A 27 18.47 14.21 5.14
N ALA A 28 17.72 14.78 6.10
CA ALA A 28 16.29 15.09 5.93
C ALA A 28 15.96 16.37 5.15
N THR A 29 16.93 17.05 4.52
CA THR A 29 16.68 18.29 3.75
C THR A 29 17.37 18.35 2.38
N GLY A 30 17.96 17.26 1.90
CA GLY A 30 18.44 17.13 0.52
C GLY A 30 17.59 16.14 -0.25
N GLU A 31 16.99 16.54 -1.37
CA GLU A 31 16.38 15.59 -2.31
C GLU A 31 17.41 14.52 -2.67
N ASP A 32 17.09 13.28 -2.33
CA ASP A 32 17.93 12.14 -2.66
C ASP A 32 17.98 12.00 -4.20
N PRO A 33 19.15 12.11 -4.86
CA PRO A 33 19.27 11.97 -6.32
C PRO A 33 18.83 10.58 -6.83
N ARG A 34 18.54 9.62 -5.94
CA ARG A 34 17.99 8.29 -6.23
C ARG A 34 16.45 8.27 -6.35
N ALA A 35 15.77 9.38 -6.04
CA ALA A 35 14.32 9.52 -6.17
C ALA A 35 13.94 10.00 -7.58
N GLY A 36 13.17 9.18 -8.31
CA GLY A 36 12.74 9.44 -9.68
C GLY A 36 13.27 8.45 -10.73
N GLU A 37 14.20 7.58 -10.35
CA GLU A 37 14.79 6.59 -11.25
C GLU A 37 13.93 5.32 -11.35
N VAL A 38 13.88 4.74 -12.55
CA VAL A 38 13.26 3.43 -12.78
C VAL A 38 14.33 2.35 -12.67
N MET A 39 14.17 1.44 -11.71
CA MET A 39 15.03 0.28 -11.50
C MET A 39 14.35 -0.99 -12.03
N PRO A 40 14.89 -1.63 -13.08
CA PRO A 40 14.36 -2.90 -13.55
C PRO A 40 14.61 -4.01 -12.54
N ILE A 41 13.56 -4.64 -12.03
CA ILE A 41 13.66 -5.81 -11.13
C ILE A 41 12.73 -6.89 -11.64
N GLY A 42 13.31 -8.05 -11.97
CA GLY A 42 12.54 -9.20 -12.46
C GLY A 42 11.63 -8.84 -13.64
N GLY A 43 12.10 -8.03 -14.58
CA GLY A 43 11.33 -7.57 -15.74
C GLY A 43 10.23 -6.54 -15.46
N TYR A 44 10.19 -5.92 -14.28
CA TYR A 44 9.27 -4.82 -13.99
C TYR A 44 10.02 -3.51 -13.87
N ARG A 45 9.38 -2.42 -14.33
CA ARG A 45 9.85 -1.04 -14.14
C ARG A 45 9.50 -0.58 -12.73
N VAL A 46 10.39 -0.83 -11.76
CA VAL A 46 10.14 -0.45 -10.35
C VAL A 46 10.67 0.96 -10.11
N HIS A 47 9.79 1.90 -9.78
CA HIS A 47 10.12 3.28 -9.51
C HIS A 47 10.75 3.40 -8.11
N SER A 48 12.01 3.84 -8.06
CA SER A 48 12.67 4.29 -6.83
C SER A 48 12.24 5.72 -6.59
N ILE A 49 11.29 5.94 -5.69
CA ILE A 49 10.71 7.27 -5.42
C ILE A 49 10.56 7.46 -3.91
N ALA A 50 10.75 8.68 -3.42
CA ALA A 50 10.48 9.01 -2.02
C ALA A 50 8.96 9.01 -1.75
N SER A 51 8.56 8.67 -0.52
CA SER A 51 7.13 8.66 -0.13
C SER A 51 6.46 10.00 -0.39
N GLU A 52 7.16 11.09 -0.08
CA GLU A 52 6.68 12.46 -0.29
C GLU A 52 6.44 12.77 -1.76
N THR A 53 7.43 12.51 -2.62
CA THR A 53 7.31 12.76 -4.07
C THR A 53 6.18 11.93 -4.67
N LEU A 54 6.02 10.66 -4.24
CA LEU A 54 4.92 9.81 -4.68
C LEU A 54 3.57 10.35 -4.21
N ALA A 55 3.45 10.78 -2.95
CA ALA A 55 2.24 11.38 -2.44
C ALA A 55 1.88 12.66 -3.21
N HIS A 56 2.83 13.56 -3.46
CA HIS A 56 2.62 14.76 -4.26
C HIS A 56 2.15 14.42 -5.69
N GLN A 57 2.71 13.39 -6.34
CA GLN A 57 2.26 12.94 -7.66
C GLN A 57 0.81 12.45 -7.62
N LEU A 58 0.42 11.65 -6.63
CA LEU A 58 -0.96 11.15 -6.52
C LEU A 58 -1.95 12.27 -6.21
N LEU A 59 -1.61 13.19 -5.30
CA LEU A 59 -2.45 14.33 -4.95
C LEU A 59 -2.62 15.28 -6.15
N ALA A 60 -1.55 15.55 -6.90
CA ALA A 60 -1.63 16.32 -8.14
C ALA A 60 -2.51 15.61 -9.18
N ALA A 61 -2.41 14.28 -9.30
CA ALA A 61 -3.26 13.50 -10.19
C ALA A 61 -4.73 13.55 -9.77
N CYS A 62 -5.04 13.52 -8.48
CA CYS A 62 -6.40 13.75 -7.98
C CYS A 62 -6.94 15.12 -8.41
N SER A 63 -6.16 16.18 -8.24
CA SER A 63 -6.56 17.55 -8.61
C SER A 63 -6.71 17.75 -10.13
N ARG A 64 -5.81 17.16 -10.92
CA ARG A 64 -5.81 17.26 -12.39
C ARG A 64 -6.69 16.21 -13.07
N ARG A 65 -7.30 15.31 -12.29
CA ARG A 65 -8.04 14.14 -12.76
C ARG A 65 -7.21 13.24 -13.71
N GLU A 66 -5.89 13.21 -13.48
CA GLU A 66 -4.96 12.36 -14.24
C GLU A 66 -5.05 10.91 -13.76
N LYS A 67 -5.06 9.98 -14.71
CA LYS A 67 -5.30 8.56 -14.44
C LYS A 67 -4.01 7.84 -14.02
N ILE A 68 -3.80 7.60 -12.72
CA ILE A 68 -2.66 6.84 -12.17
C ILE A 68 -3.10 5.49 -11.56
N GLN A 69 -2.31 4.44 -11.80
CA GLN A 69 -2.41 3.14 -11.14
C GLN A 69 -1.15 2.91 -10.30
N LEU A 70 -1.30 2.62 -9.02
CA LEU A 70 -0.16 2.34 -8.14
C LEU A 70 -0.20 0.90 -7.64
N PHE A 71 0.91 0.19 -7.81
CA PHE A 71 1.12 -1.17 -7.35
C PHE A 71 2.36 -1.28 -6.47
N PHE A 72 2.23 -2.01 -5.37
CA PHE A 72 3.32 -2.29 -4.44
C PHE A 72 3.93 -3.65 -4.80
N ALA A 73 5.09 -3.62 -5.45
CA ALA A 73 5.80 -4.82 -5.85
C ALA A 73 6.56 -5.42 -4.67
N ASN A 74 6.08 -6.56 -4.18
CA ASN A 74 6.84 -7.45 -3.31
C ASN A 74 7.23 -8.74 -4.08
N THR A 75 7.90 -9.67 -3.40
CA THR A 75 8.35 -10.93 -4.01
C THR A 75 7.22 -11.72 -4.68
N ASN A 76 6.03 -11.74 -4.07
CA ASN A 76 4.86 -12.46 -4.57
C ASN A 76 4.25 -11.75 -5.79
N PHE A 77 4.24 -10.41 -5.82
CA PHE A 77 3.86 -9.64 -7.01
C PHE A 77 4.73 -10.01 -8.20
N VAL A 78 6.06 -10.00 -8.04
CA VAL A 78 7.00 -10.28 -9.14
C VAL A 78 6.79 -11.69 -9.72
N VAL A 79 6.55 -12.68 -8.86
CA VAL A 79 6.30 -14.07 -9.26
C VAL A 79 4.94 -14.26 -9.91
N LYS A 80 3.85 -13.71 -9.33
CA LYS A 80 2.48 -13.98 -9.79
C LYS A 80 2.02 -13.11 -10.95
N CYS A 81 2.50 -11.87 -11.03
CA CYS A 81 2.06 -10.90 -12.05
C CYS A 81 2.80 -11.03 -13.38
N ARG A 82 3.56 -12.13 -13.60
CA ARG A 82 4.41 -12.30 -14.81
C ARG A 82 3.63 -12.14 -16.12
N ARG A 83 2.40 -12.65 -16.17
CA ARG A 83 1.51 -12.54 -17.33
C ARG A 83 0.97 -11.11 -17.55
N LEU A 84 0.96 -10.29 -16.50
CA LEU A 84 0.50 -8.90 -16.54
C LEU A 84 1.63 -7.92 -16.87
N ARG A 85 2.89 -8.38 -16.89
CA ARG A 85 4.08 -7.55 -17.05
C ARG A 85 4.00 -6.57 -18.24
N PRO A 86 3.59 -6.97 -19.47
CA PRO A 86 3.52 -6.03 -20.58
C PRO A 86 2.57 -4.85 -20.31
N ARG A 87 1.45 -5.11 -19.64
CA ARG A 87 0.44 -4.10 -19.29
C ARG A 87 0.90 -3.19 -18.15
N LEU A 88 1.77 -3.69 -17.28
CA LEU A 88 2.33 -2.94 -16.14
C LEU A 88 3.43 -1.95 -16.53
N GLN A 89 3.82 -1.89 -17.82
CA GLN A 89 4.83 -0.94 -18.31
C GLN A 89 4.24 0.38 -18.84
N SER A 90 2.92 0.52 -18.86
CA SER A 90 2.23 1.76 -19.25
C SER A 90 2.71 2.97 -18.43
N SER A 91 2.77 4.15 -19.05
CA SER A 91 3.17 5.40 -18.40
C SER A 91 2.25 5.81 -17.23
N SER A 92 0.99 5.39 -17.28
CA SER A 92 -0.02 5.60 -16.22
C SER A 92 0.17 4.68 -15.01
N VAL A 93 1.03 3.66 -15.12
CA VAL A 93 1.29 2.68 -14.08
C VAL A 93 2.56 3.05 -13.32
N ARG A 94 2.45 3.08 -11.99
CA ARG A 94 3.55 3.21 -11.05
C ARG A 94 3.67 1.91 -10.28
N VAL A 95 4.78 1.21 -10.46
CA VAL A 95 5.15 0.05 -9.64
C VAL A 95 6.24 0.50 -8.67
N VAL A 96 6.02 0.40 -7.37
CA VAL A 96 6.99 0.81 -6.34
C VAL A 96 7.45 -0.39 -5.52
N ASN A 97 8.61 -0.31 -4.87
CA ASN A 97 9.17 -1.39 -4.08
C ASN A 97 8.46 -1.55 -2.73
N ASP A 98 8.11 -2.79 -2.39
CA ASP A 98 7.54 -3.16 -1.09
C ASP A 98 8.27 -4.37 -0.51
N GLY A 99 8.89 -4.15 0.65
CA GLY A 99 9.52 -5.17 1.47
C GLY A 99 10.98 -5.48 1.13
N ILE A 100 11.64 -6.15 2.09
CA ILE A 100 13.08 -6.43 2.07
C ILE A 100 13.53 -7.28 0.87
N GLY A 101 12.65 -8.14 0.34
CA GLY A 101 12.99 -8.99 -0.81
C GLY A 101 13.33 -8.18 -2.06
N MET A 102 12.64 -7.05 -2.28
CA MET A 102 12.95 -6.14 -3.38
C MET A 102 14.27 -5.42 -3.17
N ASP A 103 14.57 -4.98 -1.94
CA ASP A 103 15.85 -4.33 -1.60
C ASP A 103 17.03 -5.29 -1.79
N LEU A 104 16.87 -6.56 -1.42
CA LEU A 104 17.88 -7.60 -1.65
C LEU A 104 18.10 -7.87 -3.14
N ALA A 105 17.03 -7.95 -3.93
CA ALA A 105 17.15 -8.11 -5.39
C ALA A 105 17.82 -6.89 -6.04
N ALA A 106 17.49 -5.68 -5.60
CA ALA A 106 18.14 -4.46 -6.05
C ALA A 106 19.64 -4.48 -5.72
N LEU A 107 20.01 -4.86 -4.50
CA LEU A 107 21.41 -4.97 -4.10
C LEU A 107 22.16 -6.01 -4.92
N LEU A 108 21.53 -7.15 -5.22
CA LEU A 108 22.13 -8.23 -5.99
C LEU A 108 22.38 -7.85 -7.46
N ILE A 109 21.40 -7.20 -8.10
CA ILE A 109 21.42 -6.91 -9.55
C ILE A 109 22.09 -5.57 -9.86
N HIS A 110 21.82 -4.56 -9.04
CA HIS A 110 22.24 -3.18 -9.29
C HIS A 110 23.32 -2.70 -8.34
N ARG A 111 23.72 -3.53 -7.35
CA ARG A 111 24.71 -3.15 -6.30
C ARG A 111 24.29 -1.93 -5.49
N ARG A 112 22.99 -1.65 -5.43
CA ARG A 112 22.38 -0.54 -4.69
C ARG A 112 21.02 -0.93 -4.13
N ARG A 113 20.57 -0.25 -3.07
CA ARG A 113 19.24 -0.43 -2.47
C ARG A 113 18.29 0.67 -2.96
N PHE A 114 16.99 0.44 -2.82
CA PHE A 114 16.01 1.51 -2.98
C PHE A 114 16.20 2.56 -1.87
N ALA A 115 15.87 3.82 -2.17
CA ALA A 115 15.99 4.93 -1.23
C ALA A 115 15.08 4.74 0.00
N VAL A 116 13.85 4.29 -0.23
CA VAL A 116 12.82 4.10 0.80
C VAL A 116 12.08 2.78 0.54
N ASN A 117 11.66 2.09 1.60
CA ASN A 117 10.75 0.96 1.49
C ASN A 117 9.29 1.48 1.49
N LEU A 118 8.64 1.48 0.33
CA LEU A 118 7.28 1.98 0.16
C LEU A 118 6.26 0.89 0.47
N ASN A 119 6.12 0.54 1.75
CA ASN A 119 5.08 -0.40 2.16
C ASN A 119 3.70 0.26 1.97
N GLY A 120 2.83 -0.38 1.17
CA GLY A 120 1.49 0.15 0.90
C GLY A 120 0.63 0.33 2.14
N THR A 121 0.93 -0.40 3.21
CA THR A 121 0.24 -0.25 4.50
C THR A 121 0.61 1.04 5.23
N ASP A 122 1.83 1.57 5.03
CA ASP A 122 2.27 2.84 5.62
C ASP A 122 2.01 4.04 4.73
N PHE A 123 2.12 3.82 3.42
CA PHE A 123 1.97 4.87 2.42
C PHE A 123 0.56 5.46 2.40
N VAL A 124 -0.51 4.67 2.51
CA VAL A 124 -1.88 5.21 2.43
C VAL A 124 -2.20 6.15 3.61
N PRO A 125 -1.93 5.78 4.88
CA PRO A 125 -2.04 6.74 5.99
C PRO A 125 -1.16 7.99 5.83
N ASP A 126 0.03 7.86 5.27
CA ASP A 126 0.91 9.01 4.97
C ASP A 126 0.31 9.93 3.91
N LEU A 127 -0.24 9.36 2.83
CA LEU A 127 -0.97 10.08 1.79
C LEU A 127 -2.16 10.86 2.38
N CYS A 128 -2.94 10.24 3.28
CA CYS A 128 -4.06 10.90 3.95
C CYS A 128 -3.60 12.13 4.76
N ARG A 129 -2.50 12.00 5.51
CA ARG A 129 -1.95 13.11 6.32
C ARG A 129 -1.38 14.26 5.49
N ARG A 130 -0.82 13.95 4.31
CA ARG A 130 -0.24 14.94 3.40
C ARG A 130 -1.28 15.64 2.52
N SER A 131 -2.50 15.09 2.45
CA SER A 131 -3.54 15.66 1.59
C SER A 131 -4.00 17.01 2.13
N PRO A 132 -4.04 18.08 1.32
CA PRO A 132 -4.49 19.41 1.76
C PRO A 132 -6.01 19.47 2.02
N ARG A 133 -6.76 18.48 1.53
CA ARG A 133 -8.20 18.30 1.75
C ARG A 133 -8.50 16.82 2.02
N PRO A 134 -9.62 16.49 2.68
CA PRO A 134 -10.11 15.12 2.73
C PRO A 134 -10.25 14.54 1.31
N LEU A 135 -9.64 13.39 1.07
CA LEU A 135 -9.82 12.60 -0.15
C LEU A 135 -11.07 11.73 -0.02
N ARG A 136 -11.74 11.50 -1.15
CA ARG A 136 -12.87 10.58 -1.26
C ARG A 136 -12.40 9.20 -1.67
N PHE A 137 -12.43 8.24 -0.75
CA PHE A 137 -12.00 6.86 -0.99
C PHE A 137 -13.17 5.95 -1.36
N PHE A 138 -12.95 5.05 -2.31
CA PHE A 138 -13.79 3.88 -2.54
C PHE A 138 -13.00 2.61 -2.16
N LEU A 139 -13.57 1.77 -1.30
CA LEU A 139 -12.88 0.58 -0.78
C LEU A 139 -13.47 -0.67 -1.41
N LEU A 140 -12.62 -1.45 -2.08
CA LEU A 140 -13.02 -2.64 -2.80
C LEU A 140 -12.17 -3.84 -2.34
N GLY A 141 -12.78 -4.89 -1.81
CA GLY A 141 -12.05 -6.11 -1.46
C GLY A 141 -12.15 -6.55 -0.01
N SER A 142 -11.33 -7.54 0.33
CA SER A 142 -11.32 -8.23 1.64
C SER A 142 -12.61 -9.01 1.96
N ALA A 143 -12.65 -9.58 3.17
CA ALA A 143 -13.77 -10.36 3.69
C ALA A 143 -14.96 -9.47 4.08
N PRO A 144 -16.19 -10.02 4.14
CA PRO A 144 -17.38 -9.25 4.50
C PRO A 144 -17.22 -8.44 5.79
N GLY A 145 -17.58 -7.16 5.75
CA GLY A 145 -17.49 -6.25 6.90
C GLY A 145 -16.10 -5.66 7.15
N VAL A 146 -15.06 -6.08 6.41
CA VAL A 146 -13.71 -5.51 6.55
C VAL A 146 -13.63 -4.13 5.91
N ALA A 147 -14.22 -3.96 4.72
CA ALA A 147 -14.20 -2.68 4.00
C ALA A 147 -14.94 -1.59 4.80
N GLU A 148 -16.07 -1.91 5.43
CA GLU A 148 -16.87 -1.00 6.25
C GLU A 148 -16.12 -0.58 7.52
N ARG A 149 -15.43 -1.50 8.18
CA ARG A 149 -14.60 -1.17 9.34
C ARG A 149 -13.38 -0.32 8.95
N ALA A 150 -12.75 -0.63 7.82
CA ALA A 150 -11.65 0.18 7.30
C ALA A 150 -12.13 1.59 6.90
N ALA A 151 -13.35 1.71 6.38
CA ALA A 151 -13.98 2.99 6.06
C ALA A 151 -14.16 3.86 7.32
N ARG A 152 -14.65 3.29 8.43
CA ARG A 152 -14.74 4.02 9.70
C ARG A 152 -13.38 4.54 10.16
N HIS A 153 -12.34 3.71 10.08
CA HIS A 153 -10.99 4.15 10.43
C HIS A 153 -10.49 5.31 9.54
N LEU A 154 -10.78 5.29 8.23
CA LEU A 154 -10.43 6.40 7.34
C LEU A 154 -11.13 7.71 7.73
N VAL A 155 -12.38 7.64 8.16
CA VAL A 155 -13.16 8.81 8.58
C VAL A 155 -12.72 9.28 9.96
N ASP A 156 -12.82 8.41 10.96
CA ASP A 156 -12.70 8.77 12.37
C ASP A 156 -11.26 9.07 12.80
N VAL A 157 -10.29 8.36 12.22
CA VAL A 157 -8.87 8.44 12.62
C VAL A 157 -8.05 9.25 11.63
N LEU A 158 -8.31 9.09 10.32
CA LEU A 158 -7.52 9.74 9.27
C LEU A 158 -8.17 10.99 8.67
N GLY A 159 -9.39 11.35 9.11
CA GLY A 159 -10.08 12.58 8.68
C GLY A 159 -10.44 12.62 7.18
N GLN A 160 -10.64 11.44 6.56
CA GLN A 160 -10.94 11.31 5.14
C GLN A 160 -12.43 11.06 4.88
N GLN A 161 -12.83 11.06 3.61
CA GLN A 161 -14.19 10.71 3.21
C GLN A 161 -14.22 9.34 2.56
N VAL A 162 -15.33 8.62 2.75
CA VAL A 162 -15.58 7.35 2.08
C VAL A 162 -16.80 7.49 1.19
N ALA A 163 -16.59 7.31 -0.11
CA ALA A 163 -17.60 7.42 -1.15
C ALA A 163 -18.35 6.10 -1.39
N GLY A 164 -17.77 4.98 -0.96
CA GLY A 164 -18.42 3.66 -1.02
C GLY A 164 -17.51 2.53 -0.57
N THR A 165 -18.12 1.40 -0.21
CA THR A 165 -17.44 0.14 0.11
C THR A 165 -18.06 -1.00 -0.71
N CYS A 166 -17.25 -2.03 -0.99
CA CYS A 166 -17.69 -3.23 -1.68
C CYS A 166 -16.81 -4.41 -1.27
N ASP A 167 -17.41 -5.43 -0.68
CA ASP A 167 -16.72 -6.67 -0.33
C ASP A 167 -16.26 -7.44 -1.57
N GLY A 168 -15.07 -8.03 -1.50
CA GLY A 168 -14.37 -8.53 -2.70
C GLY A 168 -14.73 -9.93 -3.17
N TYR A 169 -15.37 -10.75 -2.33
CA TYR A 169 -15.56 -12.18 -2.64
C TYR A 169 -16.96 -12.50 -3.16
N ALA A 170 -18.01 -11.86 -2.64
CA ALA A 170 -19.38 -12.12 -3.07
C ALA A 170 -19.68 -11.48 -4.44
N GLN A 171 -19.05 -10.35 -4.77
CA GLN A 171 -19.43 -9.53 -5.92
C GLN A 171 -18.47 -9.66 -7.11
N TYR A 172 -17.32 -10.33 -6.99
CA TYR A 172 -16.41 -10.56 -8.14
C TYR A 172 -17.07 -11.33 -9.29
N ALA A 173 -18.12 -12.12 -9.00
CA ALA A 173 -18.89 -12.88 -9.99
C ALA A 173 -20.07 -12.10 -10.61
N GLU A 174 -20.58 -11.05 -9.95
CA GLU A 174 -21.76 -10.27 -10.39
C GLU A 174 -21.41 -8.83 -10.85
N ALA A 175 -20.20 -8.34 -10.54
CA ALA A 175 -19.82 -6.92 -10.61
C ALA A 175 -19.42 -6.40 -12.01
N GLY A 176 -19.71 -7.12 -13.10
CA GLY A 176 -19.15 -6.83 -14.44
C GLY A 176 -19.30 -5.38 -14.91
N ASP A 177 -20.48 -4.79 -14.69
CA ASP A 177 -20.75 -3.41 -15.13
C ASP A 177 -21.25 -2.50 -13.99
N GLY A 178 -22.07 -3.02 -13.08
CA GLY A 178 -22.66 -2.22 -12.00
C GLY A 178 -21.63 -1.67 -11.01
N LEU A 179 -20.53 -2.39 -10.74
CA LEU A 179 -19.51 -1.91 -9.81
C LEU A 179 -18.75 -0.69 -10.35
N VAL A 180 -18.40 -0.70 -11.64
CA VAL A 180 -17.73 0.44 -12.26
C VAL A 180 -18.62 1.66 -12.22
N GLN A 181 -19.91 1.49 -12.52
CA GLN A 181 -20.89 2.58 -12.45
C GLN A 181 -21.02 3.12 -11.02
N ARG A 182 -21.15 2.26 -9.99
CA ARG A 182 -21.15 2.69 -8.59
C ARG A 182 -19.89 3.46 -8.20
N ILE A 183 -18.71 3.00 -8.63
CA ILE A 183 -17.44 3.71 -8.38
C ILE A 183 -17.47 5.09 -9.04
N ASN A 184 -17.94 5.18 -10.28
CA ASN A 184 -17.99 6.43 -11.03
C ASN A 184 -18.99 7.42 -10.41
N ASP A 185 -20.19 6.96 -10.07
CA ASP A 185 -21.25 7.76 -9.46
C ASP A 185 -20.88 8.22 -8.03
N SER A 186 -20.04 7.44 -7.33
CA SER A 186 -19.54 7.81 -6.01
C SER A 186 -18.65 9.06 -6.01
N GLY A 187 -18.11 9.46 -7.17
CA GLY A 187 -17.20 10.61 -7.27
C GLY A 187 -15.88 10.42 -6.50
N ALA A 188 -15.40 9.18 -6.36
CA ALA A 188 -14.17 8.88 -5.64
C ALA A 188 -12.93 9.53 -6.29
N ASP A 189 -12.04 10.06 -5.45
CA ASP A 189 -10.68 10.48 -5.85
C ASP A 189 -9.76 9.26 -5.96
N VAL A 190 -9.92 8.31 -5.02
CA VAL A 190 -9.01 7.18 -4.84
C VAL A 190 -9.78 5.87 -4.67
N VAL A 191 -9.45 4.85 -5.45
CA VAL A 191 -10.00 3.49 -5.30
C VAL A 191 -8.94 2.56 -4.72
N LEU A 192 -9.22 1.98 -3.55
CA LEU A 192 -8.36 0.98 -2.91
C LEU A 192 -8.86 -0.42 -3.23
N VAL A 193 -8.03 -1.24 -3.89
CA VAL A 193 -8.38 -2.60 -4.31
C VAL A 193 -7.57 -3.62 -3.52
N ALA A 194 -8.26 -4.47 -2.77
CA ALA A 194 -7.74 -5.43 -1.81
C ALA A 194 -8.14 -6.88 -2.14
N PHE A 195 -7.94 -7.29 -3.39
CA PHE A 195 -8.22 -8.67 -3.83
C PHE A 195 -7.02 -9.62 -3.70
N GLY A 196 -5.84 -9.07 -3.38
CA GLY A 196 -4.58 -9.81 -3.36
C GLY A 196 -4.01 -10.07 -4.76
N ASN A 197 -2.71 -10.42 -4.82
CA ASN A 197 -2.04 -10.65 -6.09
C ASN A 197 -2.37 -12.04 -6.67
N PRO A 198 -2.59 -12.16 -8.00
CA PRO A 198 -2.53 -11.10 -9.02
C PRO A 198 -3.90 -10.48 -9.36
N ARG A 199 -4.96 -10.82 -8.61
CA ARG A 199 -6.34 -10.46 -8.95
C ARG A 199 -6.58 -8.95 -8.90
N GLN A 200 -6.02 -8.27 -7.91
CA GLN A 200 -6.15 -6.81 -7.80
C GLN A 200 -5.45 -6.09 -8.97
N GLU A 201 -4.27 -6.57 -9.39
CA GLU A 201 -3.55 -6.00 -10.54
C GLU A 201 -4.33 -6.20 -11.83
N ALA A 202 -4.81 -7.43 -12.07
CA ALA A 202 -5.62 -7.74 -13.23
C ALA A 202 -6.87 -6.86 -13.27
N TRP A 203 -7.63 -6.82 -12.17
CA TRP A 203 -8.86 -6.03 -12.09
C TRP A 203 -8.62 -4.53 -12.33
N ILE A 204 -7.59 -3.94 -11.70
CA ILE A 204 -7.24 -2.53 -11.92
C ILE A 204 -6.90 -2.28 -13.38
N LEU A 205 -6.06 -3.13 -13.99
CA LEU A 205 -5.65 -2.96 -15.39
C LEU A 205 -6.80 -3.18 -16.38
N ASP A 206 -7.73 -4.10 -16.08
CA ASP A 206 -8.88 -4.42 -16.91
C ASP A 206 -9.93 -3.29 -16.90
N HIS A 207 -10.15 -2.67 -15.74
CA HIS A 207 -11.21 -1.67 -15.56
C HIS A 207 -10.69 -0.23 -15.62
N ARG A 208 -9.39 -0.01 -15.84
CA ARG A 208 -8.81 1.33 -15.74
C ARG A 208 -9.45 2.34 -16.69
N ALA A 209 -9.74 1.91 -17.91
CA ALA A 209 -10.34 2.75 -18.93
C ALA A 209 -11.74 3.24 -18.50
N ALA A 210 -12.54 2.33 -17.92
CA ALA A 210 -13.94 2.59 -17.54
C ALA A 210 -14.10 3.32 -16.19
N VAL A 211 -13.16 3.15 -15.25
CA VAL A 211 -13.18 3.85 -13.96
C VAL A 211 -12.75 5.31 -14.13
N SER A 212 -13.56 6.23 -13.61
CA SER A 212 -13.36 7.68 -13.69
C SER A 212 -12.48 8.24 -12.57
N ALA A 213 -12.37 7.53 -11.45
CA ALA A 213 -11.50 7.91 -10.34
C ALA A 213 -10.05 8.09 -10.83
N PRO A 214 -9.35 9.18 -10.47
CA PRO A 214 -8.01 9.46 -10.97
C PRO A 214 -6.98 8.43 -10.48
N VAL A 215 -7.07 7.99 -9.23
CA VAL A 215 -6.08 7.07 -8.67
C VAL A 215 -6.69 5.72 -8.28
N MET A 216 -6.04 4.64 -8.68
CA MET A 216 -6.37 3.26 -8.26
C MET A 216 -5.14 2.60 -7.63
N LEU A 217 -5.28 2.01 -6.45
CA LEU A 217 -4.19 1.38 -5.71
C LEU A 217 -4.48 -0.10 -5.45
N GLY A 218 -3.55 -0.98 -5.79
CA GLY A 218 -3.57 -2.37 -5.34
C GLY A 218 -2.95 -2.48 -3.96
N VAL A 219 -3.76 -2.60 -2.90
CA VAL A 219 -3.31 -2.42 -1.51
C VAL A 219 -3.19 -3.71 -0.70
N GLY A 220 -3.59 -4.86 -1.25
CA GLY A 220 -3.51 -6.15 -0.57
C GLY A 220 -4.18 -6.12 0.81
N ALA A 221 -3.42 -6.42 1.87
CA ALA A 221 -3.93 -6.54 3.23
C ALA A 221 -4.18 -5.20 3.96
N LEU A 222 -4.06 -4.05 3.30
CA LEU A 222 -4.26 -2.74 3.95
C LEU A 222 -5.63 -2.64 4.64
N LEU A 223 -6.72 -3.08 3.99
CA LEU A 223 -8.06 -2.98 4.58
C LEU A 223 -8.19 -3.84 5.85
N ASP A 224 -7.53 -5.00 5.88
CA ASP A 224 -7.46 -5.83 7.09
C ASP A 224 -6.71 -5.14 8.23
N PHE A 225 -5.70 -4.32 7.92
CA PHE A 225 -5.01 -3.52 8.94
C PHE A 225 -5.85 -2.33 9.42
N LEU A 226 -6.46 -1.57 8.51
CA LEU A 226 -7.29 -0.41 8.86
C LEU A 226 -8.54 -0.82 9.65
N SER A 227 -9.11 -1.99 9.35
CA SER A 227 -10.26 -2.54 10.07
C SER A 227 -9.93 -3.12 11.45
N GLY A 228 -8.65 -3.20 11.83
CA GLY A 228 -8.19 -3.86 13.06
C GLY A 228 -8.23 -5.39 13.03
N ASN A 229 -8.62 -6.00 11.91
CA ASN A 229 -8.71 -7.46 11.75
C ASN A 229 -7.33 -8.12 11.79
N ALA A 230 -6.32 -7.46 11.21
CA ALA A 230 -4.93 -7.89 11.27
C ALA A 230 -4.12 -7.00 12.23
N LYS A 231 -3.52 -7.60 13.26
CA LYS A 231 -2.53 -6.91 14.10
C LYS A 231 -1.21 -6.77 13.34
N ARG A 232 -0.70 -5.54 13.23
CA ARG A 232 0.66 -5.28 12.74
C ARG A 232 1.71 -5.83 13.68
N ALA A 233 2.90 -6.10 13.14
CA ALA A 233 4.07 -6.33 13.98
C ALA A 233 4.38 -5.05 14.79
N PRO A 234 4.88 -5.15 16.03
CA PRO A 234 5.34 -4.00 16.80
C PRO A 234 6.36 -3.14 16.04
N ASP A 235 6.43 -1.85 16.34
CA ASP A 235 7.28 -0.93 15.57
C ASP A 235 8.77 -1.30 15.62
N TRP A 236 9.28 -1.77 16.75
CA TRP A 236 10.66 -2.26 16.84
C TRP A 236 10.94 -3.45 15.90
N VAL A 237 9.96 -4.35 15.69
CA VAL A 237 10.07 -5.47 14.74
C VAL A 237 10.09 -4.96 13.30
N ARG A 238 9.29 -3.92 13.01
CA ARG A 238 9.19 -3.30 11.68
C ARG A 238 10.45 -2.50 11.35
N THR A 239 10.98 -1.73 12.30
CA THR A 239 12.24 -0.98 12.18
C THR A 239 13.42 -1.92 11.98
N CYS A 240 13.44 -3.08 12.66
CA CYS A 240 14.43 -4.13 12.42
C CYS A 240 14.23 -4.89 11.08
N ARG A 241 13.22 -4.53 10.27
CA ARG A 241 12.81 -5.26 9.05
C ARG A 241 12.52 -6.75 9.29
N LEU A 242 12.09 -7.12 10.50
CA LEU A 242 11.77 -8.50 10.91
C LEU A 242 10.27 -8.83 10.85
N GLU A 243 9.46 -7.98 10.23
CA GLU A 243 8.02 -8.22 10.09
C GLU A 243 7.73 -9.56 9.37
N TRP A 244 8.59 -9.95 8.44
CA TRP A 244 8.52 -11.23 7.74
C TRP A 244 8.62 -12.42 8.71
N PHE A 245 9.45 -12.31 9.74
CA PHE A 245 9.66 -13.33 10.78
C PHE A 245 8.49 -13.36 11.76
N TYR A 246 7.99 -12.19 12.17
CA TYR A 246 6.78 -12.10 12.99
C TYR A 246 5.54 -12.68 12.30
N ARG A 247 5.40 -12.48 10.99
CA ARG A 247 4.33 -13.14 10.22
C ARG A 247 4.58 -14.64 10.13
N LEU A 248 5.82 -15.07 9.91
CA LEU A 248 6.19 -16.49 9.82
C LEU A 248 5.84 -17.25 11.11
N SER A 249 6.08 -16.65 12.28
CA SER A 249 5.72 -17.29 13.56
C SER A 249 4.21 -17.42 13.75
N ARG A 250 3.40 -16.54 13.14
CA ARG A 250 1.93 -16.58 13.23
C ARG A 250 1.26 -17.46 12.19
N GLU A 251 1.87 -17.64 11.02
CA GLU A 251 1.30 -18.45 9.93
C GLU A 251 2.36 -19.33 9.25
N PRO A 252 3.01 -20.25 9.99
CA PRO A 252 4.19 -20.97 9.53
C PRO A 252 3.92 -21.80 8.28
N LYS A 253 2.82 -22.56 8.24
CA LYS A 253 2.48 -23.43 7.09
C LYS A 253 2.29 -22.65 5.79
N ARG A 254 1.65 -21.48 5.85
CA ARG A 254 1.40 -20.61 4.68
C ARG A 254 2.68 -19.95 4.19
N LEU A 255 3.53 -19.52 5.12
CA LEU A 255 4.70 -18.70 4.82
C LEU A 255 5.96 -19.52 4.54
N LEU A 256 6.07 -20.77 5.00
CA LEU A 256 7.19 -21.66 4.68
C LEU A 256 7.33 -21.91 3.18
N ARG A 257 6.22 -22.18 2.48
CA ARG A 257 6.23 -22.32 1.01
C ARG A 257 6.64 -21.01 0.33
N ARG A 258 6.20 -19.88 0.89
CA ARG A 258 6.52 -18.54 0.38
C ARG A 258 8.00 -18.19 0.54
N TYR A 259 8.62 -18.52 1.66
CA TYR A 259 10.02 -18.18 1.92
C TYR A 259 11.02 -19.17 1.32
N THR A 260 10.58 -20.38 0.96
CA THR A 260 11.43 -21.36 0.28
C THR A 260 11.27 -21.27 -1.23
N LEU A 261 10.16 -21.78 -1.77
CA LEU A 261 9.97 -21.90 -3.21
C LEU A 261 9.74 -20.55 -3.90
N ASP A 262 8.85 -19.70 -3.38
CA ASP A 262 8.52 -18.45 -4.06
C ASP A 262 9.68 -17.46 -4.02
N LEU A 263 10.48 -17.46 -2.94
CA LEU A 263 11.67 -16.62 -2.83
C LEU A 263 12.79 -17.08 -3.77
N LEU A 264 13.03 -18.39 -3.88
CA LEU A 264 13.98 -18.94 -4.85
C LEU A 264 13.55 -18.62 -6.28
N LEU A 265 12.27 -18.84 -6.60
CA LEU A 265 11.72 -18.50 -7.91
C LEU A 265 11.81 -17.00 -8.19
N PHE A 266 11.53 -16.16 -7.20
CA PHE A 266 11.68 -14.70 -7.28
C PHE A 266 13.11 -14.31 -7.64
N PHE A 267 14.12 -14.79 -6.90
CA PHE A 267 15.52 -14.46 -7.18
C PHE A 267 15.97 -15.03 -8.53
N TRP A 268 15.55 -16.24 -8.89
CA TRP A 268 15.83 -16.80 -10.22
C TRP A 268 15.25 -15.94 -11.35
N ILE A 269 14.00 -15.48 -11.23
CA ILE A 269 13.39 -14.54 -12.20
C ILE A 269 14.19 -13.24 -12.26
N CYS A 270 14.56 -12.69 -11.11
CA CYS A 270 15.31 -11.44 -11.01
C CYS A 270 16.69 -11.56 -11.67
N LEU A 271 17.43 -12.63 -11.39
CA LEU A 271 18.74 -12.91 -11.99
C LEU A 271 18.64 -13.16 -13.50
N ARG A 272 17.64 -13.93 -13.95
CA ARG A 272 17.41 -14.18 -15.38
C ARG A 272 17.06 -12.90 -16.14
N ALA A 273 16.31 -11.99 -15.51
CA ALA A 273 15.99 -10.68 -16.09
C ALA A 273 17.21 -9.75 -16.14
N GLY A 274 18.05 -9.82 -15.10
CA GLY A 274 19.11 -8.85 -14.86
C GLY A 274 18.55 -7.43 -14.79
N LYS A 275 19.16 -6.53 -15.56
CA LYS A 275 18.74 -5.11 -15.66
C LYS A 275 17.70 -4.86 -16.76
N ARG A 276 17.13 -5.89 -17.38
CA ARG A 276 16.16 -5.73 -18.46
C ARG A 276 14.75 -5.55 -17.90
N THR A 277 13.96 -4.73 -18.60
CA THR A 277 12.52 -4.58 -18.35
C THR A 277 11.69 -5.61 -19.11
N GLU A 278 12.29 -6.33 -20.05
CA GLU A 278 11.65 -7.39 -20.83
C GLU A 278 12.53 -8.66 -20.78
N ILE A 279 11.89 -9.81 -20.61
CA ILE A 279 12.50 -11.15 -20.65
C ILE A 279 11.77 -11.97 -21.69
#